data_AF-A0A1F5EHP8-F1
#
_entry.id   AF-A0A1F5EHP8-F1
#
_cell.length_a   1.000
_cell.length_b   1.000
_cell.length_c   1.000
_cell.angle_alpha   90.00
_cell.angle_beta   90.00
_cell.angle_gamma   90.00
#
_symmetry.space_group_name_H-M   'P 1'
#
loop_
_entity.id
_entity.type
_entity.pdbx_description
1 polymer ?
#
loop_
_entity_poly.entity_id
_entity_poly.type
_entity_poly.pdbx_seq_one_letter_code
_entity_poly.pdbx_strand_id
1 'polypeptide(L)'
;MRGLALIPMLTFPSPFLNFYQQLTVVVSQNNVADISVSINQEHAEKIDAYFAQRDMPLEGYGAKMVEEAEKNDIDWRLIPAIAIKESTAGKFACGYNPFGWASCKVKFHSWDHAIETIAYNLGGSNPATARYYEGTTTKEKLYHYNGSVIPAYTGEVLEFMELIEKQTVPKAEDISA
;
A
#
# COMPACT_ATOMS: atom_id res chain seq x y z
N MET A 1 -29.78 -34.06 -55.69
CA MET A 1 -29.76 -34.64 -54.33
C MET A 1 -28.32 -35.01 -53.99
N ARG A 2 -27.64 -34.22 -53.15
CA ARG A 2 -26.30 -34.53 -52.63
C ARG A 2 -26.47 -34.83 -51.14
N GLY A 3 -26.28 -36.09 -50.74
CA GLY A 3 -26.40 -36.53 -49.35
C GLY A 3 -25.14 -36.15 -48.55
N LEU A 4 -25.31 -35.44 -47.45
CA LEU A 4 -24.27 -35.29 -46.42
C LEU A 4 -24.28 -36.55 -45.54
N ALA A 5 -23.13 -37.20 -45.43
CA ALA A 5 -22.91 -38.26 -44.44
C ALA A 5 -22.53 -37.63 -43.09
N LEU A 6 -23.34 -37.89 -42.07
CA LEU A 6 -23.09 -37.51 -40.67
C LEU A 6 -22.17 -38.55 -40.03
N ILE A 7 -21.00 -38.13 -39.57
CA ILE A 7 -20.08 -38.96 -38.77
C ILE A 7 -20.40 -38.69 -37.30
N PRO A 8 -20.71 -39.71 -36.47
CA PRO A 8 -20.92 -39.50 -35.04
C PRO A 8 -19.57 -39.24 -34.35
N MET A 9 -19.39 -38.05 -33.77
CA MET A 9 -18.31 -37.81 -32.81
C MET A 9 -18.65 -38.50 -31.50
N LEU A 10 -17.91 -39.56 -31.16
CA LEU A 10 -17.89 -40.11 -29.80
C LEU A 10 -17.03 -39.20 -28.92
N THR A 11 -17.68 -38.46 -28.01
CA THR A 11 -17.00 -37.61 -27.04
C THR A 11 -16.50 -38.47 -25.88
N PHE A 12 -15.18 -38.71 -25.85
CA PHE A 12 -14.55 -39.29 -24.67
C PHE A 12 -14.45 -38.19 -23.60
N PRO A 13 -15.06 -38.33 -22.41
CA PRO A 13 -14.83 -37.39 -21.33
C PRO A 13 -13.35 -37.46 -20.94
N SER A 14 -12.62 -36.39 -21.26
CA SER A 14 -11.20 -36.28 -20.91
C SER A 14 -11.07 -36.29 -19.38
N PRO A 15 -10.37 -37.27 -18.77
CA PRO A 15 -10.21 -37.33 -17.31
C PRO A 15 -9.41 -36.13 -16.77
N PHE A 16 -8.77 -35.38 -17.65
CA PHE A 16 -7.98 -34.20 -17.31
C PHE A 16 -8.83 -33.03 -16.78
N LEU A 17 -10.11 -32.92 -17.15
CA LEU A 17 -10.93 -31.76 -16.73
C LEU A 17 -11.24 -31.75 -15.23
N ASN A 18 -11.40 -32.92 -14.62
CA ASN A 18 -11.64 -33.05 -13.16
C ASN A 18 -10.38 -32.75 -12.34
N PHE A 19 -9.20 -32.98 -12.90
CA PHE A 19 -7.93 -32.73 -12.20
C PHE A 19 -7.63 -31.23 -12.08
N TYR A 20 -7.97 -30.43 -13.10
CA TYR A 20 -7.83 -28.96 -13.03
C TYR A 20 -8.80 -28.32 -12.03
N GLN A 21 -10.01 -28.86 -11.87
CA GLN A 21 -10.96 -28.36 -10.85
C GLN A 21 -10.54 -28.73 -9.42
N GLN A 22 -9.94 -29.90 -9.20
CA GLN A 22 -9.42 -30.25 -7.87
C GLN A 22 -8.18 -29.44 -7.48
N LEU A 23 -7.27 -29.15 -8.42
CA LEU A 23 -6.07 -28.36 -8.11
C LEU A 23 -6.41 -26.90 -7.74
N THR A 24 -7.50 -26.34 -8.27
CA THR A 24 -7.90 -24.94 -8.04
C THR A 24 -8.70 -24.73 -6.76
N VAL A 25 -9.41 -25.73 -6.25
CA VAL A 25 -10.25 -25.60 -5.03
C VAL A 25 -9.46 -25.82 -3.73
N VAL A 26 -8.36 -26.58 -3.77
CA VAL A 26 -7.54 -26.90 -2.58
C VAL A 26 -6.54 -25.79 -2.24
N VAL A 27 -6.17 -24.94 -3.21
CA VAL A 27 -5.51 -23.63 -2.95
C VAL A 27 -6.59 -22.66 -2.43
N SER A 28 -7.12 -22.98 -1.26
CA SER A 28 -8.32 -22.40 -0.67
C SER A 28 -8.04 -21.01 -0.10
N GLN A 29 -9.05 -20.14 -0.11
CA GLN A 29 -9.02 -18.72 0.25
C GLN A 29 -8.33 -18.38 1.60
N ASN A 30 -8.21 -19.36 2.50
CA ASN A 30 -7.53 -19.21 3.79
C ASN A 30 -6.04 -18.84 3.62
N ASN A 31 -5.32 -19.46 2.69
CA ASN A 31 -3.88 -19.18 2.52
C ASN A 31 -3.62 -17.76 1.98
N VAL A 32 -4.48 -17.21 1.13
CA VAL A 32 -4.25 -15.89 0.54
C VAL A 32 -4.48 -14.78 1.56
N ALA A 33 -5.54 -14.90 2.37
CA ALA A 33 -5.82 -13.95 3.45
C ALA A 33 -4.74 -14.01 4.54
N ASP A 34 -4.29 -15.21 4.92
CA ASP A 34 -3.23 -15.38 5.91
C ASP A 34 -1.89 -14.79 5.40
N ILE A 35 -1.57 -14.99 4.12
CA ILE A 35 -0.39 -14.38 3.47
C ILE A 35 -0.50 -12.86 3.42
N SER A 36 -1.66 -12.29 3.03
CA SER A 36 -1.81 -10.84 2.94
C SER A 36 -1.74 -10.18 4.32
N VAL A 37 -2.34 -10.80 5.34
CA VAL A 37 -2.22 -10.34 6.74
C VAL A 37 -0.75 -10.37 7.19
N SER A 38 -0.04 -11.48 6.90
CA SER A 38 1.39 -11.63 7.19
C SER A 38 2.24 -10.55 6.51
N ILE A 39 1.99 -10.27 5.23
CA ILE A 39 2.72 -9.24 4.46
C ILE A 39 2.43 -7.85 5.03
N ASN A 40 1.18 -7.54 5.32
CA ASN A 40 0.79 -6.25 5.89
C ASN A 40 1.40 -6.04 7.29
N GLN A 41 1.49 -7.11 8.08
CA GLN A 41 2.18 -7.08 9.36
C GLN A 41 3.68 -6.81 9.17
N GLU A 42 4.36 -7.50 8.25
CA GLU A 42 5.78 -7.23 7.94
C GLU A 42 5.98 -5.76 7.52
N HIS A 43 5.13 -5.24 6.63
CA HIS A 43 5.17 -3.84 6.21
C HIS A 43 5.00 -2.87 7.39
N ALA A 44 4.04 -3.12 8.27
CA ALA A 44 3.78 -2.31 9.45
C ALA A 44 5.00 -2.31 10.39
N GLU A 45 5.57 -3.49 10.66
CA GLU A 45 6.75 -3.65 11.50
C GLU A 45 7.97 -2.93 10.89
N LYS A 46 8.14 -2.95 9.56
CA LYS A 46 9.21 -2.19 8.89
C LYS A 46 9.07 -0.68 9.10
N ILE A 47 7.85 -0.14 9.02
CA ILE A 47 7.59 1.29 9.29
C ILE A 47 7.96 1.61 10.73
N ASP A 48 7.42 0.85 11.68
CA ASP A 48 7.59 1.11 13.11
C ASP A 48 9.05 0.91 13.53
N ALA A 49 9.76 -0.07 12.99
CA ALA A 49 11.20 -0.24 13.22
C ALA A 49 12.01 0.98 12.75
N TYR A 50 11.69 1.55 11.58
CA TYR A 50 12.37 2.74 11.08
C TYR A 50 12.13 3.95 11.99
N PHE A 51 10.89 4.13 12.45
CA PHE A 51 10.47 5.22 13.33
C PHE A 51 11.06 5.09 14.73
N ALA A 52 11.02 3.91 15.33
CA ALA A 52 11.51 3.62 16.68
C ALA A 52 13.02 3.88 16.81
N GLN A 53 13.83 3.44 15.83
CA GLN A 53 15.28 3.69 15.80
C GLN A 53 15.65 5.19 15.81
N ARG A 54 14.69 6.06 15.53
CA ARG A 54 14.88 7.49 15.36
C ARG A 54 13.98 8.31 16.28
N ASP A 55 13.34 7.70 17.29
CA ASP A 55 12.42 8.36 18.24
C ASP A 55 11.34 9.21 17.54
N MET A 56 10.78 8.71 16.44
CA MET A 56 9.79 9.45 15.65
C MET A 56 8.38 9.31 16.26
N PRO A 57 7.62 10.42 16.47
CA PRO A 57 6.31 10.37 17.14
C PRO A 57 5.22 9.51 16.49
N LEU A 58 5.37 9.13 15.22
CA LEU A 58 4.45 8.21 14.54
C LEU A 58 4.81 6.72 14.72
N GLU A 59 5.81 6.38 15.53
CA GLU A 59 6.03 4.99 15.95
C GLU A 59 4.73 4.37 16.50
N GLY A 60 4.42 3.15 16.06
CA GLY A 60 3.20 2.42 16.41
C GLY A 60 2.03 2.67 15.47
N TYR A 61 2.17 3.57 14.49
CA TYR A 61 1.16 3.82 13.46
C TYR A 61 1.41 3.06 12.15
N GLY A 62 2.44 2.19 12.08
CA GLY A 62 2.76 1.41 10.89
C GLY A 62 1.57 0.63 10.35
N ALA A 63 0.85 -0.10 11.21
CA ALA A 63 -0.33 -0.87 10.82
C ALA A 63 -1.43 0.01 10.22
N LYS A 64 -1.67 1.18 10.81
CA LYS A 64 -2.65 2.16 10.31
C LYS A 64 -2.25 2.70 8.93
N MET A 65 -0.97 2.99 8.71
CA MET A 65 -0.50 3.48 7.41
C MET A 65 -0.63 2.41 6.31
N VAL A 66 -0.32 1.16 6.62
CA VAL A 66 -0.49 0.03 5.68
C VAL A 66 -1.96 -0.19 5.36
N GLU A 67 -2.82 -0.22 6.37
CA GLU A 67 -4.27 -0.36 6.21
C GLU A 67 -4.84 0.73 5.30
N GLU A 68 -4.48 1.99 5.54
CA GLU A 68 -4.98 3.10 4.72
C GLU A 68 -4.37 3.12 3.32
N ALA A 69 -3.14 2.62 3.15
CA ALA A 69 -2.54 2.46 1.83
C ALA A 69 -3.26 1.41 0.99
N GLU A 70 -3.58 0.24 1.58
CA GLU A 70 -4.33 -0.82 0.91
C GLU A 70 -5.74 -0.35 0.54
N LYS A 71 -6.46 0.31 1.46
CA LYS A 71 -7.80 0.86 1.20
C LYS A 71 -7.85 1.86 0.04
N ASN A 72 -6.75 2.56 -0.21
CA ASN A 72 -6.67 3.64 -1.20
C ASN A 72 -5.81 3.28 -2.42
N ASP A 73 -5.43 2.01 -2.57
CA ASP A 73 -4.61 1.49 -3.70
C ASP A 73 -3.35 2.33 -3.96
N ILE A 74 -2.59 2.60 -2.89
CA ILE A 74 -1.29 3.30 -2.95
C ILE A 74 -0.20 2.45 -2.32
N ASP A 75 1.06 2.71 -2.71
CA ASP A 75 2.22 2.03 -2.13
C ASP A 75 2.29 2.26 -0.61
N TRP A 76 2.37 1.18 0.17
CA TRP A 76 2.37 1.20 1.63
C TRP A 76 3.51 2.05 2.23
N ARG A 77 4.60 2.25 1.49
CA ARG A 77 5.75 3.05 1.92
C ARG A 77 5.53 4.55 1.71
N LEU A 78 4.53 4.95 0.92
CA LEU A 78 4.35 6.33 0.48
C LEU A 78 4.00 7.27 1.64
N ILE A 79 2.99 6.93 2.44
CA ILE A 79 2.56 7.73 3.59
C ILE A 79 3.69 7.91 4.62
N PRO A 80 4.36 6.85 5.12
CA PRO A 80 5.43 7.01 6.09
C PRO A 80 6.61 7.81 5.51
N ALA A 81 6.97 7.62 4.25
CA ALA A 81 8.05 8.37 3.60
C ALA A 81 7.75 9.87 3.49
N ILE A 82 6.51 10.26 3.16
CA ILE A 82 6.08 11.66 3.18
C ILE A 82 6.16 12.22 4.60
N ALA A 83 5.70 11.49 5.61
CA ALA A 83 5.77 11.94 7.00
C ALA A 83 7.21 12.20 7.46
N ILE A 84 8.15 11.32 7.09
CA ILE A 84 9.59 11.52 7.36
C ILE A 84 10.06 12.82 6.73
N LYS A 85 9.80 13.00 5.43
CA LYS A 85 10.27 14.17 4.68
C LYS A 85 9.70 15.49 5.22
N GLU A 86 8.44 15.49 5.62
CA GLU A 86 7.70 16.71 5.97
C GLU A 86 7.88 17.15 7.42
N SER A 87 8.08 16.20 8.35
CA SER A 87 8.14 16.54 9.78
C SER A 87 9.03 15.63 10.61
N THR A 88 9.89 14.82 9.98
CA THR A 88 10.60 13.72 10.67
C THR A 88 9.59 12.82 11.41
N ALA A 89 8.53 12.44 10.67
CA ALA A 89 7.43 11.61 11.13
C ALA A 89 6.84 12.06 12.47
N GLY A 90 6.52 13.36 12.56
CA GLY A 90 5.80 13.94 13.69
C GLY A 90 6.61 14.89 14.57
N LYS A 91 7.95 14.82 14.57
CA LYS A 91 8.79 15.66 15.47
C LYS A 91 8.57 17.15 15.27
N PHE A 92 8.35 17.57 14.02
CA PHE A 92 8.12 18.96 13.63
C PHE A 92 6.71 19.17 13.08
N ALA A 93 5.75 18.33 13.48
CA ALA A 93 4.38 18.41 13.00
C ALA A 93 3.65 19.67 13.46
N CYS A 94 2.69 20.10 12.66
CA CYS A 94 1.94 21.34 12.87
C CYS A 94 0.47 21.05 13.20
N GLY A 95 0.17 20.79 14.48
CA GLY A 95 -1.20 20.50 14.94
C GLY A 95 -1.75 19.18 14.41
N TYR A 96 -1.11 18.09 14.81
CA TYR A 96 -1.37 16.73 14.32
C TYR A 96 -1.24 16.54 12.79
N ASN A 97 -0.55 17.45 12.10
CA ASN A 97 -0.28 17.35 10.67
C ASN A 97 1.22 17.05 10.46
N PRO A 98 1.61 15.77 10.36
CA PRO A 98 2.99 15.37 10.14
C PRO A 98 3.38 15.42 8.65
N PHE A 99 2.44 15.78 7.78
CA PHE A 99 2.60 15.71 6.32
C PHE A 99 2.74 17.09 5.68
N GLY A 100 2.74 18.18 6.47
CA GLY A 100 2.76 19.54 5.93
C GLY A 100 1.54 19.89 5.08
N TRP A 101 0.47 19.09 5.15
CA TRP A 101 -0.67 19.16 4.24
C TRP A 101 -1.34 20.53 4.27
N ALA A 102 -1.72 21.03 3.09
CA ALA A 102 -2.23 22.39 2.90
C ALA A 102 -1.31 23.48 3.51
N SER A 103 0.01 23.26 3.48
CA SER A 103 1.02 24.15 4.07
C SER A 103 0.76 24.39 5.57
N CYS A 104 0.41 23.34 6.32
CA CYS A 104 0.07 23.41 7.75
C CYS A 104 -1.16 24.28 8.10
N LYS A 105 -1.94 24.75 7.11
CA LYS A 105 -3.16 25.52 7.36
C LYS A 105 -4.28 24.64 7.92
N VAL A 106 -4.23 23.34 7.65
CA VAL A 106 -5.11 22.33 8.24
C VAL A 106 -4.42 21.71 9.45
N LYS A 107 -5.13 21.68 10.57
CA LYS A 107 -4.79 20.92 11.76
C LYS A 107 -5.71 19.71 11.85
N PHE A 108 -5.17 18.55 12.13
CA PHE A 108 -5.96 17.34 12.34
C PHE A 108 -6.33 17.18 13.81
N HIS A 109 -7.25 16.25 14.06
CA HIS A 109 -7.70 15.94 15.41
C HIS A 109 -6.82 14.86 16.08
N SER A 110 -6.20 14.01 15.27
CA SER A 110 -5.31 12.93 15.69
C SER A 110 -4.38 12.54 14.53
N TRP A 111 -3.37 11.71 14.82
CA TRP A 111 -2.52 11.10 13.80
C TRP A 111 -3.32 10.19 12.86
N ASP A 112 -4.28 9.42 13.38
CA ASP A 112 -5.18 8.58 12.57
C ASP A 112 -5.92 9.41 11.52
N HIS A 113 -6.56 10.51 11.94
CA HIS A 113 -7.29 11.39 11.03
C HIS A 113 -6.37 12.00 9.97
N ALA A 114 -5.12 12.33 10.33
CA ALA A 114 -4.14 12.80 9.36
C ALA A 114 -3.79 11.71 8.33
N ILE A 115 -3.48 10.49 8.79
CA ILE A 115 -3.11 9.35 7.93
C ILE A 115 -4.25 9.01 6.96
N GLU A 116 -5.47 8.86 7.48
CA GLU A 116 -6.68 8.61 6.69
C GLU A 116 -6.90 9.68 5.63
N THR A 117 -6.78 10.96 6.03
CA THR A 117 -6.97 12.08 5.10
C THR A 117 -5.94 12.04 3.98
N ILE A 118 -4.67 11.84 4.29
CA ILE A 118 -3.62 11.82 3.26
C ILE A 118 -3.80 10.63 2.32
N ALA A 119 -4.06 9.43 2.85
CA ALA A 119 -4.34 8.26 2.04
C ALA A 119 -5.52 8.50 1.09
N TYR A 120 -6.63 9.04 1.61
CA TYR A 120 -7.83 9.35 0.83
C TYR A 120 -7.58 10.36 -0.31
N ASN A 121 -6.72 11.35 -0.08
CA ASN A 121 -6.35 12.31 -1.12
C ASN A 121 -5.40 11.68 -2.15
N LEU A 122 -4.35 10.99 -1.71
CA LEU A 122 -3.34 10.37 -2.57
C LEU A 122 -3.86 9.19 -3.38
N GLY A 123 -4.87 8.48 -2.89
CA GLY A 123 -5.58 7.44 -3.66
C GLY A 123 -6.46 7.99 -4.78
N GLY A 124 -6.77 9.30 -4.75
CA GLY A 124 -7.67 9.93 -5.71
C GLY A 124 -9.15 9.85 -5.34
N SER A 125 -9.49 9.22 -4.21
CA SER A 125 -10.87 9.09 -3.71
C SER A 125 -11.50 10.45 -3.35
N ASN A 126 -10.70 11.46 -3.00
CA ASN A 126 -11.20 12.82 -2.79
C ASN A 126 -11.45 13.56 -4.12
N PRO A 127 -12.70 13.91 -4.48
CA PRO A 127 -13.00 14.62 -5.73
C PRO A 127 -12.28 15.97 -5.88
N ALA A 128 -11.96 16.64 -4.76
CA ALA A 128 -11.27 17.92 -4.78
C ALA A 128 -9.81 17.82 -5.27
N THR A 129 -9.19 16.64 -5.09
CA THR A 129 -7.78 16.38 -5.44
C THR A 129 -7.59 15.27 -6.46
N ALA A 130 -8.65 14.54 -6.85
CA ALA A 130 -8.63 13.42 -7.78
C ALA A 130 -7.84 13.72 -9.06
N ARG A 131 -8.03 14.91 -9.66
CA ARG A 131 -7.31 15.35 -10.87
C ARG A 131 -5.78 15.31 -10.78
N TYR A 132 -5.20 15.24 -9.58
CA TYR A 132 -3.74 15.16 -9.35
C TYR A 132 -3.26 13.74 -9.03
N TYR A 133 -4.15 12.88 -8.54
CA TYR A 133 -3.75 11.65 -7.85
C TYR A 133 -4.43 10.39 -8.39
N GLU A 134 -5.65 10.48 -8.90
CA GLU A 134 -6.39 9.33 -9.41
C GLU A 134 -5.67 8.69 -10.61
N GLY A 135 -5.40 7.39 -10.53
CA GLY A 135 -4.74 6.63 -11.59
C GLY A 135 -3.28 7.02 -11.87
N THR A 136 -2.68 7.89 -11.05
CA THR A 136 -1.29 8.33 -11.24
C THR A 136 -0.28 7.42 -10.52
N THR A 137 0.93 7.35 -11.06
CA THR A 137 2.05 6.64 -10.45
C THR A 137 2.54 7.33 -9.18
N THR A 138 3.25 6.61 -8.31
CA THR A 138 3.87 7.18 -7.09
C THR A 138 4.72 8.43 -7.38
N LYS A 139 5.49 8.44 -8.48
CA LYS A 139 6.31 9.60 -8.86
C LYS A 139 5.48 10.82 -9.24
N GLU A 140 4.37 10.62 -9.96
CA GLU A 140 3.43 11.69 -10.32
C GLU A 140 2.71 12.23 -9.09
N LYS A 141 2.25 11.36 -8.18
CA LYS A 141 1.69 11.77 -6.89
C LYS A 141 2.67 12.68 -6.12
N LEU A 142 3.94 12.28 -6.02
CA LEU A 142 4.98 13.07 -5.36
C LEU A 142 5.32 14.38 -6.07
N TYR A 143 5.31 14.38 -7.41
CA TYR A 143 5.46 15.59 -8.21
C TYR A 143 4.37 16.61 -7.90
N HIS A 144 3.11 16.17 -7.84
CA HIS A 144 1.99 17.04 -7.50
C HIS A 144 1.97 17.45 -6.04
N TYR A 145 2.44 16.60 -5.13
CA TYR A 145 2.49 16.90 -3.70
C TYR A 145 3.42 18.08 -3.41
N ASN A 146 4.68 18.00 -3.87
CA ASN A 146 5.65 19.08 -3.68
C ASN A 146 6.81 19.07 -4.70
N GLY A 147 6.95 18.02 -5.52
CA GLY A 147 8.06 17.91 -6.49
C GLY A 147 8.06 18.95 -7.62
N SER A 148 6.90 19.55 -7.92
CA SER A 148 6.81 20.68 -8.85
C SER A 148 7.40 21.98 -8.29
N VAL A 149 7.50 22.11 -6.97
CA VAL A 149 8.06 23.28 -6.27
C VAL A 149 9.51 23.00 -5.82
N ILE A 150 9.77 21.79 -5.33
CA ILE A 150 11.07 21.36 -4.81
C ILE A 150 11.59 20.21 -5.70
N PRO A 151 12.52 20.45 -6.65
CA PRO A 151 12.93 19.44 -7.62
C PRO A 151 13.48 18.13 -7.01
N ALA A 152 14.12 18.20 -5.84
CA ALA A 152 14.67 17.03 -5.16
C ALA A 152 13.62 16.19 -4.40
N TYR A 153 12.42 16.74 -4.15
CA TYR A 153 11.42 16.15 -3.25
C TYR A 153 11.07 14.71 -3.60
N THR A 154 10.75 14.46 -4.87
CA THR A 154 10.38 13.11 -5.32
C THR A 154 11.53 12.12 -5.09
N GLY A 155 12.78 12.51 -5.32
CA GLY A 155 13.94 11.66 -5.10
C GLY A 155 14.14 11.32 -3.62
N GLU A 156 14.06 12.33 -2.75
CA GLU A 156 14.23 12.16 -1.30
C GLU A 156 13.13 11.28 -0.68
N VAL A 157 11.87 11.45 -1.11
CA VAL A 157 10.78 10.60 -0.60
C VAL A 157 10.94 9.15 -1.08
N LEU A 158 11.34 8.92 -2.33
CA LEU A 158 11.65 7.57 -2.81
C LEU A 158 12.81 6.93 -2.04
N GLU A 159 13.82 7.72 -1.65
CA GLU A 159 14.91 7.23 -0.80
C GLU A 159 14.40 6.77 0.57
N PHE A 160 13.49 7.52 1.20
CA PHE A 160 12.86 7.07 2.45
C PHE A 160 12.02 5.81 2.27
N MET A 161 11.31 5.65 1.15
CA MET A 161 10.58 4.40 0.85
C MET A 161 11.55 3.20 0.81
N GLU A 162 12.71 3.36 0.16
CA GLU A 162 13.75 2.31 0.10
C GLU A 162 14.41 2.03 1.46
N LEU A 163 14.58 3.05 2.30
CA LEU A 163 15.12 2.88 3.65
C LEU A 163 14.16 2.14 4.59
N ILE A 164 12.86 2.36 4.43
CA ILE A 164 11.81 1.60 5.14
C ILE A 164 11.79 0.14 4.65
N GLU A 165 11.81 -0.09 3.33
CA GLU A 165 11.83 -1.44 2.75
C GLU A 165 12.99 -2.29 3.30
N LYS A 166 14.15 -1.67 3.48
CA LYS A 166 15.38 -2.32 3.98
C LYS A 166 15.38 -2.62 5.49
N GLN A 167 14.36 -2.22 6.24
CA GLN A 167 14.28 -2.59 7.65
C GLN A 167 14.21 -4.11 7.78
N THR A 168 15.03 -4.65 8.69
CA THR A 168 15.03 -6.07 9.01
C THR A 168 14.09 -6.28 10.18
N VAL A 169 13.01 -7.02 9.95
CA VAL A 169 12.02 -7.41 10.96
C VAL A 169 11.91 -8.94 10.97
N PRO A 170 11.55 -9.56 12.11
CA PRO A 170 11.26 -10.99 12.17
C PRO A 170 10.21 -11.33 11.10
N LYS A 171 10.41 -12.42 10.35
CA LYS A 171 9.38 -12.82 9.39
C LYS A 171 8.21 -13.41 10.15
N ALA A 172 6.99 -13.19 9.65
CA ALA A 172 5.77 -13.74 10.24
C ALA A 172 5.82 -15.28 10.43
N GLU A 173 6.58 -15.99 9.60
CA GLU A 173 6.82 -17.44 9.72
C GLU A 173 7.57 -17.80 11.01
N ASP A 174 8.44 -16.92 11.50
CA ASP A 174 9.32 -17.16 12.66
C ASP A 174 8.62 -16.97 14.02
N ILE A 175 7.40 -16.39 14.04
CA ILE A 175 6.64 -16.05 15.27
C ILE A 175 5.74 -17.21 15.73
N SER A 176 5.73 -18.33 14.99
CA SER A 176 4.91 -19.51 15.25
C SER A 176 5.67 -20.73 15.82
N ALA A 177 6.97 -20.55 16.14
CA ALA A 177 7.87 -21.60 16.64
C ALA A 177 8.07 -21.59 18.16
#